data_AF-A0A2V8Q701-F1
#
_entry.id   AF-A0A2V8Q701-F1
#
_cell.length_a   1.000
_cell.length_b   1.000
_cell.length_c   1.000
_cell.angle_alpha   90.00
_cell.angle_beta   90.00
_cell.angle_gamma   90.00
#
_symmetry.space_group_name_H-M   'P 1'
#
loop_
_entity.id
_entity.type
_entity.pdbx_description
1 polymer ?
#
loop_
_entity_poly.entity_id
_entity_poly.type
_entity_poly.pdbx_seq_one_letter_code
_entity_poly.pdbx_strand_id
1 'polypeptide(L)'
;MRNLKARLLAIILIAVFAGFTYYGWHQLRTEGRYSLKLAAFAPVGIVGGLFLLIFPARASKPVTTGDKITVVIVFAIGLVAGLCNWYLMDPGFFHR
;
A
#
# COMPACT_ATOMS: atom_id res chain seq x y z
N MET A 1 21.41 1.23 15.46
CA MET A 1 21.41 0.13 14.47
C MET A 1 20.30 -0.93 14.67
N ARG A 2 19.64 -1.02 15.84
CA ARG A 2 18.65 -2.09 16.16
C ARG A 2 17.45 -2.23 15.21
N ASN A 3 17.11 -1.16 14.47
CA ASN A 3 15.93 -1.13 13.58
C ASN A 3 16.27 -0.98 12.08
N LEU A 4 17.55 -1.07 11.70
CA LEU A 4 17.98 -0.83 10.31
C LEU A 4 17.36 -1.85 9.34
N LYS A 5 17.32 -3.13 9.73
CA LYS A 5 16.72 -4.21 8.94
C LYS A 5 15.23 -3.97 8.66
N ALA A 6 14.48 -3.55 9.68
CA ALA A 6 13.04 -3.25 9.56
C ALA A 6 12.79 -2.05 8.63
N ARG A 7 13.61 -0.99 8.73
CA ARG A 7 13.52 0.17 7.85
C ARG A 7 13.88 -0.15 6.41
N LEU A 8 14.90 -0.98 6.19
CA LEU A 8 15.32 -1.38 4.86
C LEU A 8 14.26 -2.27 4.20
N LEU A 9 13.68 -3.21 4.96
CA LEU A 9 12.50 -3.96 4.53
C LEU A 9 11.34 -3.04 4.17
N ALA A 10 11.05 -2.02 4.99
CA ALA A 10 9.99 -1.05 4.73
C ALA A 10 10.21 -0.29 3.43
N ILE A 11 11.45 0.17 3.17
CA ILE A 11 11.81 0.86 1.92
C ILE A 11 11.59 -0.06 0.71
N ILE A 12 12.07 -1.31 0.79
CA ILE A 12 11.87 -2.29 -0.28
C ILE A 12 10.37 -2.53 -0.51
N LEU A 13 9.59 -2.68 0.56
CA LEU A 13 8.15 -2.89 0.49
C LEU A 13 7.45 -1.72 -0.21
N ILE A 14 7.75 -0.49 0.19
CA ILE A 14 7.22 0.73 -0.44
C ILE A 14 7.59 0.76 -1.92
N ALA A 15 8.85 0.50 -2.27
CA ALA A 15 9.33 0.56 -3.65
C ALA A 15 8.62 -0.49 -4.53
N VAL A 16 8.45 -1.72 -4.05
CA VAL A 16 7.76 -2.80 -4.78
C VAL A 16 6.30 -2.45 -5.01
N PHE A 17 5.59 -2.02 -3.96
CA PHE A 17 4.16 -1.71 -4.07
C PHE A 17 3.87 -0.41 -4.84
N ALA A 18 4.76 0.59 -4.74
CA ALA A 18 4.73 1.77 -5.62
C ALA A 18 4.98 1.37 -7.08
N GLY A 19 5.93 0.47 -7.31
CA GLY A 19 6.19 -0.12 -8.62
C GLY A 19 4.97 -0.84 -9.19
N PHE A 20 4.26 -1.65 -8.39
CA PHE A 20 3.02 -2.29 -8.81
C PHE A 20 1.89 -1.31 -9.09
N THR A 21 1.77 -0.24 -8.29
CA THR A 21 0.78 0.81 -8.53
C THR A 21 1.08 1.50 -9.86
N TYR A 22 2.34 1.90 -10.09
CA TYR A 22 2.79 2.50 -11.36
C TYR A 22 2.58 1.56 -12.55
N TYR A 23 2.98 0.29 -12.41
CA TYR A 23 2.83 -0.72 -13.46
C TYR A 23 1.37 -0.97 -13.80
N GLY A 24 0.48 -1.02 -12.80
CA GLY A 24 -0.95 -1.13 -13.02
C GLY A 24 -1.50 0.08 -13.81
N TRP A 25 -1.08 1.29 -13.47
CA TRP A 25 -1.43 2.50 -14.22
C TRP A 25 -0.88 2.51 -15.64
N HIS A 26 0.35 2.01 -15.82
CA HIS A 26 0.96 1.88 -17.14
C HIS A 26 0.21 0.88 -18.01
N GLN A 27 -0.02 -0.35 -17.52
CA GLN A 27 -0.80 -1.36 -18.24
C GLN A 27 -2.21 -0.90 -18.60
N LEU A 28 -2.86 -0.18 -17.69
CA LEU A 28 -4.18 0.40 -17.95
C LEU A 28 -4.12 1.39 -19.12
N ARG A 29 -3.11 2.27 -19.15
CA ARG A 29 -2.97 3.30 -20.20
C ARG A 29 -2.46 2.78 -21.53
N THR A 30 -1.61 1.76 -21.55
CA THR A 30 -0.96 1.28 -22.78
C THR A 30 -1.62 0.05 -23.38
N GLU A 31 -2.11 -0.86 -22.55
CA GLU A 31 -2.65 -2.16 -22.97
C GLU A 31 -4.15 -2.29 -22.73
N GLY A 32 -4.78 -1.32 -22.06
CA GLY A 32 -6.18 -1.42 -21.61
C GLY A 32 -6.42 -2.54 -20.60
N ARG A 33 -5.33 -3.07 -20.00
CA ARG A 33 -5.40 -4.19 -19.06
C ARG A 33 -5.56 -3.70 -17.65
N TYR A 34 -6.49 -4.31 -16.94
CA TYR A 34 -6.87 -3.92 -15.60
C TYR A 34 -6.83 -5.10 -14.64
N SER A 35 -6.21 -4.89 -13.47
CA SER A 35 -6.17 -5.87 -12.39
C SER A 35 -6.74 -5.27 -11.11
N LEU A 36 -7.95 -5.69 -10.76
CA LEU A 36 -8.65 -5.26 -9.54
C LEU A 36 -7.81 -5.51 -8.27
N LYS A 37 -7.12 -6.64 -8.23
CA LYS A 37 -6.27 -7.01 -7.09
C LYS A 37 -5.12 -6.02 -6.91
N LEU A 38 -4.43 -5.66 -7.99
CA LEU A 38 -3.33 -4.69 -7.93
C LEU A 38 -3.85 -3.31 -7.59
N ALA A 39 -4.96 -2.88 -8.20
CA ALA A 39 -5.54 -1.57 -7.98
C ALA A 39 -5.97 -1.35 -6.52
N ALA A 40 -6.60 -2.35 -5.90
CA ALA A 40 -7.10 -2.24 -4.53
C ALA A 40 -6.01 -2.46 -3.47
N PHE A 41 -5.11 -3.44 -3.65
CA PHE A 41 -4.19 -3.84 -2.58
C PHE A 41 -2.80 -3.23 -2.67
N ALA A 42 -2.36 -2.75 -3.84
CA ALA A 42 -1.03 -2.16 -3.93
C ALA A 42 -0.86 -0.91 -3.03
N PRO A 43 -1.83 0.01 -2.94
CA PRO A 43 -1.76 1.15 -2.02
C PRO A 43 -1.73 0.73 -0.54
N VAL A 44 -2.40 -0.37 -0.17
CA VAL A 44 -2.36 -0.92 1.20
C VAL A 44 -0.92 -1.29 1.57
N GLY A 45 -0.19 -1.92 0.64
CA GLY A 45 1.22 -2.27 0.83
C GLY A 45 2.13 -1.06 1.00
N ILE A 46 1.86 0.04 0.28
CA ILE A 46 2.59 1.32 0.44
C ILE A 46 2.34 1.90 1.84
N VAL A 47 1.08 1.99 2.26
CA VAL A 47 0.71 2.54 3.57
C VAL A 47 1.29 1.70 4.71
N GLY A 48 1.23 0.36 4.60
CA GLY A 48 1.86 -0.54 5.56
C GLY A 48 3.38 -0.39 5.61
N GLY A 49 4.03 -0.21 4.45
CA GLY A 49 5.46 0.09 4.38
C GLY A 49 5.83 1.42 5.03
N LEU A 50 5.04 2.48 4.79
CA LEU A 50 5.25 3.79 5.44
C LEU A 50 5.11 3.69 6.96
N PHE A 51 4.09 2.97 7.44
CA PHE A 51 3.93 2.72 8.87
C PHE A 51 5.14 2.00 9.47
N LEU A 52 5.63 0.95 8.80
CA LEU A 52 6.82 0.21 9.23
C LEU A 52 8.09 1.07 9.24
N LEU A 53 8.21 1.99 8.27
CA LEU A 53 9.35 2.91 8.16
C LEU A 53 9.38 3.92 9.32
N ILE A 54 8.22 4.50 9.65
CA ILE A 54 8.06 5.51 10.70
C ILE A 54 8.12 4.87 12.10
N PHE A 55 7.46 3.74 12.29
CA PHE A 55 7.35 3.03 13.57
C PHE A 55 7.96 1.62 13.52
N PRO A 56 9.27 1.47 13.24
CA PRO A 56 9.90 0.17 13.04
C PRO A 56 9.92 -0.70 14.30
N ALA A 57 9.79 -0.10 15.48
CA ALA A 57 9.68 -0.82 16.75
C ALA A 57 8.30 -1.47 16.95
N ARG A 58 7.28 -1.06 16.18
CA ARG A 58 5.91 -1.61 16.20
C ARG A 58 5.66 -2.58 15.04
N ALA A 59 6.72 -3.03 14.38
CA ALA A 59 6.69 -4.09 13.37
C ALA A 59 6.30 -5.46 13.95
N SER A 60 6.53 -5.64 15.26
CA SER A 60 6.23 -6.86 15.98
C SER A 60 4.74 -6.92 16.35
N LYS A 61 4.31 -8.11 16.80
CA LYS A 61 2.92 -8.37 17.20
C LYS A 61 2.40 -7.27 18.16
N PRO A 62 1.27 -6.62 17.87
CA PRO A 62 0.74 -5.54 18.70
C PRO A 62 0.40 -6.08 20.09
N VAL A 63 1.04 -5.54 21.13
CA VAL A 63 0.88 -6.00 22.53
C VAL A 63 -0.15 -5.16 23.26
N THR A 64 -0.11 -3.84 23.09
CA THR A 64 -1.01 -2.92 23.77
C THR A 64 -2.30 -2.67 22.99
N THR A 65 -3.36 -2.21 23.67
CA THR A 65 -4.59 -1.76 23.02
C THR A 65 -4.32 -0.62 22.03
N GLY A 66 -3.41 0.31 22.37
CA GLY A 66 -3.01 1.41 21.50
C GLY A 66 -2.34 0.93 20.21
N ASP A 67 -1.50 -0.11 20.27
CA ASP A 67 -0.88 -0.69 19.08
C ASP A 67 -1.93 -1.34 18.16
N LYS A 68 -2.90 -2.05 18.73
CA LYS A 68 -4.01 -2.65 17.96
C LYS A 68 -4.83 -1.57 17.26
N ILE A 69 -5.19 -0.49 17.96
CA ILE A 69 -5.91 0.65 17.39
C ILE A 69 -5.09 1.27 16.26
N THR A 70 -3.78 1.46 16.46
CA THR A 70 -2.89 2.02 15.43
C THR A 70 -2.88 1.17 14.17
N VAL A 71 -2.75 -0.16 14.30
CA VAL A 71 -2.79 -1.09 13.17
C VAL A 71 -4.13 -1.02 12.43
N VAL A 72 -5.25 -0.96 13.16
CA VAL A 72 -6.59 -0.81 12.56
C VAL A 72 -6.71 0.50 11.78
N ILE A 73 -6.23 1.62 12.34
CA ILE A 73 -6.25 2.93 11.68
C ILE A 73 -5.38 2.91 10.41
N VAL A 74 -4.16 2.38 10.49
CA VAL A 74 -3.25 2.27 9.34
C VAL A 74 -3.86 1.38 8.26
N PHE A 75 -4.49 0.27 8.65
CA PHE A 75 -5.17 -0.61 7.72
C PHE A 75 -6.38 0.08 7.06
N ALA A 76 -7.18 0.82 7.83
CA ALA A 76 -8.28 1.62 7.29
C ALA A 76 -7.79 2.67 6.29
N ILE A 77 -6.71 3.40 6.60
CA ILE A 77 -6.07 4.35 5.67
C ILE A 77 -5.60 3.63 4.40
N GLY A 78 -4.97 2.46 4.54
CA GLY A 78 -4.55 1.63 3.42
C GLY A 78 -5.70 1.21 2.52
N LEU A 79 -6.82 0.77 3.11
CA LEU A 79 -8.02 0.39 2.37
C LEU A 79 -8.66 1.59 1.66
N VAL A 80 -8.73 2.76 2.31
CA VAL A 80 -9.22 3.99 1.69
C VAL A 80 -8.33 4.39 0.50
N ALA A 81 -7.01 4.34 0.66
CA ALA A 81 -6.07 4.61 -0.44
C ALA A 81 -6.24 3.59 -1.58
N GLY A 82 -6.46 2.32 -1.24
CA GLY A 82 -6.78 1.24 -2.17
C GLY A 82 -8.07 1.51 -2.95
N LEU A 83 -9.12 1.91 -2.25
CA LEU A 83 -10.41 2.25 -2.83
C LEU A 83 -10.30 3.47 -3.75
N CYS A 84 -9.59 4.52 -3.33
CA CYS A 84 -9.32 5.68 -4.15
C CYS A 84 -8.55 5.32 -5.41
N ASN A 85 -7.46 4.54 -5.30
CA ASN A 85 -6.69 4.13 -6.47
C ASN A 85 -7.51 3.24 -7.41
N TRP A 86 -8.30 2.31 -6.85
CA TRP A 86 -9.22 1.51 -7.65
C TRP A 86 -10.22 2.39 -8.40
N TYR A 87 -10.92 3.29 -7.70
CA TYR A 87 -11.88 4.20 -8.30
C TYR A 87 -11.26 5.04 -9.42
N LEU A 88 -10.03 5.52 -9.22
CA LEU A 88 -9.30 6.26 -10.25
C LEU A 88 -8.88 5.40 -11.45
N MET A 89 -8.67 4.11 -11.25
CA MET A 89 -8.38 3.14 -12.30
C MET A 89 -9.63 2.52 -12.94
N ASP A 90 -10.83 2.83 -12.46
CA ASP A 90 -12.07 2.20 -12.95
C ASP A 90 -12.36 2.60 -14.41
N PRO A 91 -12.50 1.63 -15.34
CA PRO A 91 -12.73 1.84 -16.77
C PRO A 91 -13.98 2.65 -17.16
N GLY A 92 -14.92 2.95 -16.25
CA GLY A 92 -16.03 3.87 -16.53
C GLY A 92 -15.58 5.29 -16.96
N PHE A 93 -14.35 5.69 -16.62
CA PHE A 93 -13.71 6.93 -17.07
C PHE A 93 -12.96 6.78 -18.41
N PHE A 94 -12.64 5.54 -18.81
CA PHE A 94 -11.85 5.20 -20.00
C PHE A 94 -12.77 4.68 -21.12
N HIS A 95 -13.79 5.46 -21.49
CA HIS A 95 -14.66 5.20 -22.64
C HIS A 95 -13.94 5.32 -24.02
N ARG A 96 -12.61 5.18 -24.08
CA ARG A 96 -11.80 5.25 -25.29
C ARG A 96 -10.55 4.38 -25.18
#